data_AF-A0A8B8RH27-F1
#
_entry.id   AF-A0A8B8RH27-F1
#
_cell.length_a   1.000
_cell.length_b   1.000
_cell.length_c   1.000
_cell.angle_alpha   90.00
_cell.angle_beta   90.00
_cell.angle_gamma   90.00
#
_symmetry.space_group_name_H-M   'P 1'
#
loop_
_entity.id
_entity.type
_entity.pdbx_description
1 polymer ?
#
loop_
_entity_poly.entity_id
_entity_poly.type
_entity_poly.pdbx_seq_one_letter_code
_entity_poly.pdbx_strand_id
1 'polypeptide(L)'
;MGRLSARAALRGLLCGVRAPGPKLLARPSSGGPSWTRERTLVAVKPDGVQRRLVGDVIQRFERRGFKLVGMKMLQASESVLAEHYHDLQRKPFYPALISYMSSGPVVAMVWEGPNVVCTSRAMIGHTNSAEAAPGTIRGDFSIHISRDKVAFITGGGSGIGFRIAEIFMRHGCYTVIASRSLPRVSMAARKLAAATGQRCLPLSLDVRSPLAITAAVEQALKEFGKIDILINCAAGNFLCPAGTLSSNAFKTVMDIDTLGTFNVSRILYEKFFRDHGGVIVNITATLGTRGQVLQVHAGSAKAAVDAMTRHLAVEWGPQNIRVNSLAPGLISGTEGFQRLGGLQAGLNAKVLASPLKRLGNKTEIAHSALFLASPLASYMTGAVLVVDGE
;
A
#
# COMPACT_ATOMS: atom_id res chain seq x y z
N MET A 1 -19.04 9.33 -24.83
CA MET A 1 -19.49 10.02 -26.07
C MET A 1 -18.26 10.49 -26.82
N GLY A 2 -18.14 10.18 -28.11
CA GLY A 2 -16.98 10.50 -28.96
C GLY A 2 -16.60 9.32 -29.86
N ARG A 3 -17.18 9.25 -31.05
CA ARG A 3 -17.00 8.18 -32.06
C ARG A 3 -15.72 8.38 -32.86
N LEU A 4 -15.03 7.28 -33.12
CA LEU A 4 -13.94 7.12 -34.09
C LEU A 4 -14.44 7.30 -35.53
N SER A 5 -13.68 8.03 -36.34
CA SER A 5 -13.76 8.05 -37.81
C SER A 5 -12.36 7.80 -38.36
N ALA A 6 -12.21 6.75 -39.17
CA ALA A 6 -11.18 6.66 -40.21
C ALA A 6 -11.47 5.45 -41.12
N ARG A 7 -12.15 5.69 -42.24
CA ARG A 7 -12.20 4.81 -43.42
C ARG A 7 -12.05 5.70 -44.65
N ALA A 8 -10.97 5.52 -45.40
CA ALA A 8 -10.91 5.64 -46.86
C ALA A 8 -9.48 5.40 -47.36
N ALA A 9 -9.29 4.45 -48.27
CA ALA A 9 -8.84 4.74 -49.64
C ALA A 9 -8.64 3.46 -50.46
N LEU A 10 -8.79 3.64 -51.78
CA LEU A 10 -8.39 2.80 -52.93
C LEU A 10 -9.40 1.76 -53.46
N ARG A 11 -10.21 2.25 -54.42
CA ARG A 11 -10.68 1.50 -55.60
C ARG A 11 -9.75 1.85 -56.78
N GLY A 12 -9.47 0.85 -57.63
CA GLY A 12 -8.87 1.03 -58.96
C GLY A 12 -9.22 -0.17 -59.85
N LEU A 13 -9.87 0.11 -60.98
CA LEU A 13 -10.40 -0.82 -61.98
C LEU A 13 -9.30 -1.58 -62.75
N LEU A 14 -9.66 -2.73 -63.33
CA LEU A 14 -9.45 -3.07 -64.75
C LEU A 14 -10.35 -4.25 -65.16
N CYS A 15 -11.14 -4.04 -66.23
CA CYS A 15 -12.02 -5.02 -66.86
C CYS A 15 -11.25 -5.94 -67.84
N GLY A 16 -11.74 -7.17 -68.03
CA GLY A 16 -11.41 -8.03 -69.17
C GLY A 16 -12.27 -9.29 -69.20
N VAL A 17 -13.01 -9.51 -70.30
CA VAL A 17 -13.98 -10.60 -70.50
C VAL A 17 -13.33 -11.76 -71.27
N ARG A 18 -13.55 -13.02 -70.85
CA ARG A 18 -13.46 -14.22 -71.73
C ARG A 18 -14.34 -15.38 -71.22
N ALA A 19 -14.85 -16.17 -72.16
CA ALA A 19 -15.96 -17.15 -72.10
C ALA A 19 -15.60 -18.53 -71.45
N PRO A 20 -16.56 -19.47 -71.25
CA PRO A 20 -16.56 -20.44 -70.15
C PRO A 20 -15.92 -21.82 -70.46
N GLY A 21 -15.29 -22.42 -69.44
CA GLY A 21 -14.87 -23.82 -69.38
C GLY A 21 -15.68 -24.62 -68.34
N PRO A 22 -15.59 -25.97 -68.33
CA PRO A 22 -16.58 -26.85 -67.73
C PRO A 22 -16.64 -26.76 -66.20
N LYS A 23 -17.87 -26.83 -65.66
CA LYS A 23 -18.21 -26.74 -64.24
C LYS A 23 -17.64 -27.92 -63.44
N LEU A 24 -16.63 -27.63 -62.61
CA LEU A 24 -16.34 -28.42 -61.41
C LEU A 24 -17.18 -27.88 -60.25
N LEU A 25 -17.97 -28.74 -59.62
CA LEU A 25 -18.80 -28.42 -58.46
C LEU A 25 -17.90 -28.02 -57.28
N ALA A 26 -17.72 -26.72 -57.07
CA ALA A 26 -17.13 -26.17 -55.86
C ALA A 26 -18.15 -26.28 -54.71
N ARG A 27 -17.76 -26.95 -53.63
CA ARG A 27 -18.46 -26.89 -52.33
C ARG A 27 -18.60 -25.42 -51.90
N PRO A 28 -19.72 -25.01 -51.27
CA PRO A 28 -19.81 -23.68 -50.72
C PRO A 28 -18.74 -23.53 -49.64
N SER A 29 -17.82 -22.58 -49.82
CA SER A 29 -16.98 -22.10 -48.74
C SER A 29 -17.90 -21.54 -47.67
N SER A 30 -18.00 -22.24 -46.55
CA SER A 30 -18.73 -21.80 -45.36
C SER A 30 -18.18 -20.44 -44.91
N GLY A 31 -18.91 -19.38 -45.22
CA GLY A 31 -18.73 -18.07 -44.61
C GLY A 31 -19.05 -18.19 -43.12
N GLY A 32 -18.05 -18.50 -42.31
CA GLY A 32 -18.12 -18.30 -40.87
C GLY A 32 -18.19 -16.81 -40.56
N PRO A 33 -18.78 -16.40 -39.42
CA PRO A 33 -18.83 -15.00 -39.03
C PRO A 33 -17.41 -14.43 -38.99
N SER A 34 -17.18 -13.34 -39.69
CA SER A 34 -15.96 -12.53 -39.56
C SER A 34 -15.96 -11.90 -38.17
N TRP A 35 -15.55 -12.66 -37.14
CA TRP A 35 -15.20 -12.10 -35.85
C TRP A 35 -14.00 -11.18 -36.07
N THR A 36 -14.21 -9.87 -36.00
CA THR A 36 -13.15 -8.87 -36.12
C THR A 36 -12.07 -9.20 -35.09
N ARG A 37 -10.90 -9.62 -35.55
CA ARG A 37 -9.76 -9.93 -34.66
C ARG A 37 -9.15 -8.62 -34.19
N GLU A 38 -9.54 -8.22 -32.98
CA GLU A 38 -8.92 -7.09 -32.30
C GLU A 38 -7.55 -7.48 -31.76
N ARG A 39 -6.69 -6.46 -31.61
CA ARG A 39 -5.41 -6.60 -30.91
C ARG A 39 -5.30 -5.55 -29.82
N THR A 40 -4.65 -5.90 -28.73
CA THR A 40 -4.37 -4.96 -27.64
C THR A 40 -2.95 -5.15 -27.11
N LEU A 41 -2.32 -4.04 -26.74
CA LEU A 41 -1.03 -4.03 -26.08
C LEU A 41 -1.25 -4.15 -24.56
N VAL A 42 -0.56 -5.11 -23.94
CA VAL A 42 -0.51 -5.28 -22.49
C VAL A 42 0.95 -5.26 -22.08
N ALA A 43 1.30 -4.39 -21.13
CA ALA A 43 2.66 -4.26 -20.64
C ALA A 43 2.73 -4.63 -19.15
N VAL A 44 3.61 -5.58 -18.82
CA VAL A 44 4.02 -5.84 -17.43
C VAL A 44 5.12 -4.86 -17.09
N LYS A 45 4.82 -3.98 -16.13
CA LYS A 45 5.69 -2.89 -15.66
C LYS A 45 6.91 -3.42 -14.91
N PRO A 46 7.94 -2.59 -14.65
CA PRO A 46 9.20 -3.04 -14.08
C PRO A 46 9.07 -3.80 -12.76
N ASP A 47 8.16 -3.40 -11.87
CA ASP A 47 7.88 -4.11 -10.62
C ASP A 47 7.30 -5.51 -10.86
N GLY A 48 6.37 -5.65 -11.80
CA GLY A 48 5.79 -6.94 -12.16
C GLY A 48 6.82 -7.90 -12.75
N VAL A 49 7.76 -7.37 -13.54
CA VAL A 49 8.86 -8.16 -14.11
C VAL A 49 9.85 -8.59 -13.02
N GLN A 50 10.27 -7.68 -12.15
CA GLN A 50 11.16 -7.98 -11.01
C GLN A 50 10.56 -9.02 -10.06
N ARG A 51 9.25 -8.99 -9.88
CA ARG A 51 8.49 -9.95 -9.07
C ARG A 51 8.17 -11.25 -9.79
N ARG A 52 8.67 -11.45 -11.02
CA ARG A 52 8.50 -12.66 -11.83
C ARG A 52 7.04 -12.99 -12.18
N LEU A 53 6.17 -11.98 -12.26
CA LEU A 53 4.72 -12.16 -12.52
C LEU A 53 4.36 -12.32 -14.00
N VAL A 54 5.34 -12.27 -14.90
CA VAL A 54 5.10 -12.30 -16.36
C VAL A 54 4.38 -13.59 -16.77
N GLY A 55 4.80 -14.73 -16.24
CA GLY A 55 4.18 -16.02 -16.52
C GLY A 55 2.73 -16.11 -16.05
N ASP A 56 2.44 -15.60 -14.83
CA ASP A 56 1.07 -15.58 -14.29
C ASP A 56 0.14 -14.71 -15.15
N VAL A 57 0.63 -13.56 -15.60
CA VAL A 57 -0.13 -12.67 -16.51
C VAL A 57 -0.39 -13.36 -17.84
N ILE A 58 0.63 -13.97 -18.47
CA ILE A 58 0.48 -14.72 -19.73
C ILE A 58 -0.57 -15.82 -19.56
N GLN A 59 -0.46 -16.62 -18.49
CA GLN A 59 -1.36 -17.73 -18.24
C GLN A 59 -2.82 -17.27 -18.11
N ARG A 60 -3.09 -16.09 -17.53
CA ARG A 60 -4.47 -15.54 -17.45
C ARG A 60 -5.07 -15.27 -18.82
N PHE A 61 -4.28 -14.67 -19.71
CA PHE A 61 -4.74 -14.31 -21.05
C PHE A 61 -4.91 -15.55 -21.93
N GLU A 62 -3.99 -16.51 -21.85
CA GLU A 62 -4.11 -17.78 -22.57
C GLU A 62 -5.32 -18.59 -22.11
N ARG A 63 -5.53 -18.73 -20.79
CA ARG A 63 -6.70 -19.41 -20.23
C ARG A 63 -8.02 -18.74 -20.61
N ARG A 64 -8.01 -17.43 -20.87
CA ARG A 64 -9.19 -16.72 -21.39
C ARG A 64 -9.46 -17.03 -22.87
N GLY A 65 -8.50 -17.61 -23.59
CA GLY A 65 -8.59 -17.93 -25.01
C GLY A 65 -7.99 -16.88 -25.93
N PHE A 66 -7.18 -15.95 -25.41
CA PHE A 66 -6.47 -14.98 -26.24
C PHE A 66 -5.16 -15.54 -26.77
N LYS A 67 -4.81 -15.15 -28.00
CA LYS A 67 -3.57 -15.55 -28.66
C LYS A 67 -2.49 -14.51 -28.44
N LEU A 68 -1.35 -14.91 -27.88
CA LEU A 68 -0.15 -14.07 -27.86
C LEU A 68 0.43 -14.00 -29.27
N VAL A 69 0.45 -12.81 -29.88
CA VAL A 69 0.94 -12.60 -31.26
C VAL A 69 2.27 -11.84 -31.32
N GLY A 70 2.71 -11.29 -30.20
CA GLY A 70 4.02 -10.66 -30.08
C GLY A 70 4.38 -10.43 -28.62
N MET A 71 5.66 -10.59 -28.29
CA MET A 71 6.19 -10.31 -26.97
C MET A 71 7.62 -9.77 -27.10
N LYS A 72 7.94 -8.75 -26.31
CA LYS A 72 9.30 -8.21 -26.21
C LYS A 72 9.58 -7.76 -24.78
N MET A 73 10.67 -8.24 -24.21
CA MET A 73 11.26 -7.66 -23.01
C MET A 73 12.22 -6.56 -23.45
N LEU A 74 12.07 -5.36 -22.89
CA LEU A 74 12.91 -4.22 -23.23
C LEU A 74 13.08 -3.27 -22.05
N GLN A 75 14.23 -2.61 -22.01
CA GLN A 75 14.39 -1.37 -21.25
C GLN A 75 13.89 -0.23 -22.14
N ALA A 76 12.72 0.33 -21.82
CA ALA A 76 12.13 1.38 -22.65
C ALA A 76 12.91 2.69 -22.48
N SER A 77 13.34 3.31 -23.58
CA SER A 77 13.95 4.64 -23.55
C SER A 77 12.91 5.70 -23.24
N GLU A 78 13.35 6.85 -22.72
CA GLU A 78 12.45 7.98 -22.46
C GLU A 78 11.72 8.44 -23.72
N SER A 79 12.35 8.38 -24.89
CA SER A 79 11.72 8.74 -26.17
C SER A 79 10.52 7.85 -26.50
N VAL A 80 10.66 6.52 -26.39
CA VAL A 80 9.59 5.56 -26.64
C VAL A 80 8.46 5.74 -25.62
N LEU A 81 8.79 5.99 -24.35
CA LEU A 81 7.80 6.22 -23.31
C LEU A 81 7.06 7.55 -23.49
N ALA A 82 7.75 8.59 -23.95
CA ALA A 82 7.17 9.90 -24.20
C ALA A 82 6.19 9.86 -25.39
N GLU A 83 6.52 9.09 -26.42
CA GLU A 83 5.61 8.79 -27.53
C GLU A 83 4.40 7.99 -27.04
N HIS A 84 4.64 6.89 -26.30
CA HIS A 84 3.57 6.01 -25.82
C HIS A 84 2.60 6.70 -24.85
N TYR A 85 3.09 7.62 -24.02
CA TYR A 85 2.30 8.36 -23.03
C TYR A 85 2.05 9.83 -23.41
N HIS A 86 2.12 10.18 -24.70
CA HIS A 86 1.93 11.56 -25.17
C HIS A 86 0.67 12.20 -24.57
N ASP A 87 -0.47 11.49 -24.54
CA ASP A 87 -1.75 12.01 -24.03
C ASP A 87 -1.71 12.41 -22.54
N LEU A 88 -0.71 11.93 -21.79
CA LEU A 88 -0.54 12.17 -20.37
C LEU A 88 0.45 13.29 -20.05
N GLN A 89 1.15 13.87 -21.04
CA GLN A 89 2.22 14.87 -20.82
C GLN A 89 1.80 16.06 -19.94
N ARG A 90 0.52 16.46 -20.03
CA ARG A 90 -0.04 17.58 -19.24
C ARG A 90 -0.48 17.19 -17.82
N LYS A 91 -0.43 15.91 -17.46
CA LYS A 91 -0.84 15.43 -16.14
C LYS A 91 0.30 15.61 -15.13
N PRO A 92 0.00 16.01 -13.88
CA PRO A 92 1.03 16.30 -12.88
C PRO A 92 1.89 15.08 -12.51
N PHE A 93 1.38 13.86 -12.69
CA PHE A 93 2.11 12.62 -12.42
C PHE A 93 3.01 12.15 -13.58
N TYR A 94 3.01 12.84 -14.72
CA TYR A 94 3.71 12.38 -15.93
C TYR A 94 5.23 12.19 -15.74
N PRO A 95 5.99 13.10 -15.11
CA PRO A 95 7.43 12.90 -14.89
C PRO A 95 7.72 11.63 -14.07
N ALA A 96 6.92 11.37 -13.04
CA ALA A 96 7.05 10.18 -12.20
C ALA A 96 6.64 8.88 -12.94
N LEU A 97 5.74 8.96 -13.92
CA LEU A 97 5.38 7.85 -14.79
C LEU A 97 6.56 7.46 -15.70
N ILE A 98 7.16 8.43 -16.39
CA ILE A 98 8.30 8.19 -17.29
C ILE A 98 9.49 7.63 -16.52
N SER A 99 9.89 8.29 -15.43
CA SER A 99 11.00 7.84 -14.57
C SER A 99 10.82 6.39 -14.11
N TYR A 100 9.58 6.00 -13.77
CA TYR A 100 9.28 4.63 -13.37
C TYR A 100 9.31 3.62 -14.49
N MET A 101 8.68 3.93 -15.63
CA MET A 101 8.68 3.01 -16.76
C MET A 101 10.10 2.81 -17.31
N SER A 102 11.00 3.77 -17.10
CA SER A 102 12.44 3.69 -17.38
C SER A 102 13.27 3.03 -16.27
N SER A 103 12.69 2.71 -15.10
CA SER A 103 13.46 2.23 -13.93
C SER A 103 13.92 0.77 -14.02
N GLY A 104 13.41 0.00 -15.00
CA GLY A 104 13.75 -1.40 -15.18
C GLY A 104 13.06 -1.98 -16.41
N PRO A 105 13.25 -3.28 -16.67
CA PRO A 105 12.73 -3.91 -17.88
C PRO A 105 11.22 -4.01 -17.84
N VAL A 106 10.59 -3.76 -18.99
CA VAL A 106 9.16 -3.93 -19.24
C VAL A 106 8.99 -5.14 -20.16
N VAL A 107 7.94 -5.94 -19.94
CA VAL A 107 7.53 -6.96 -20.91
C VAL A 107 6.27 -6.47 -21.62
N ALA A 108 6.43 -6.07 -22.88
CA ALA A 108 5.35 -5.66 -23.75
C ALA A 108 4.82 -6.85 -24.55
N MET A 109 3.51 -7.06 -24.54
CA MET A 109 2.83 -8.18 -25.18
C MET A 109 1.67 -7.68 -26.03
N VAL A 110 1.47 -8.29 -27.20
CA VAL A 110 0.31 -8.05 -28.06
C VAL A 110 -0.57 -9.28 -28.03
N TRP A 111 -1.82 -9.08 -27.62
CA TRP A 111 -2.83 -10.14 -27.53
C TRP A 111 -3.89 -9.95 -28.60
N GLU A 112 -4.24 -11.04 -29.29
CA GLU A 112 -5.25 -11.09 -30.35
C GLU A 112 -6.43 -11.96 -29.90
N GLY A 113 -7.66 -11.49 -30.15
CA GLY A 113 -8.87 -12.27 -29.88
C GLY A 113 -10.15 -11.44 -29.97
N PRO A 114 -11.32 -12.10 -29.92
CA PRO A 114 -12.60 -11.41 -29.92
C PRO A 114 -12.79 -10.60 -28.63
N ASN A 115 -13.18 -9.32 -28.76
CA ASN A 115 -13.37 -8.39 -27.64
C ASN A 115 -12.15 -8.30 -26.69
N VAL A 116 -10.93 -8.54 -27.21
CA VAL A 116 -9.74 -8.62 -26.37
C VAL A 116 -9.49 -7.31 -25.65
N VAL A 117 -9.78 -6.15 -26.25
CA VAL A 117 -9.57 -4.84 -25.59
C VAL A 117 -10.44 -4.70 -24.34
N CYS A 118 -11.75 -4.93 -24.48
CA CYS A 118 -12.71 -4.78 -23.38
C CYS A 118 -12.45 -5.81 -22.27
N THR A 119 -12.28 -7.08 -22.66
CA THR A 119 -12.08 -8.18 -21.72
C THR A 119 -10.74 -8.05 -21.00
N SER A 120 -9.67 -7.62 -21.67
CA SER A 120 -8.38 -7.38 -21.04
C SER A 120 -8.46 -6.30 -19.98
N ARG A 121 -9.21 -5.21 -20.24
CA ARG A 121 -9.43 -4.15 -19.22
C ARG A 121 -10.15 -4.69 -17.99
N ALA A 122 -11.20 -5.50 -18.18
CA ALA A 122 -11.92 -6.13 -17.07
C ALA A 122 -11.02 -7.11 -16.29
N MET A 123 -10.23 -7.93 -16.98
CA MET A 123 -9.30 -8.88 -16.35
C MET A 123 -8.15 -8.19 -15.63
N ILE A 124 -7.62 -7.09 -16.17
CA ILE A 124 -6.55 -6.32 -15.53
C ILE A 124 -7.06 -5.69 -14.23
N GLY A 125 -8.32 -5.26 -14.20
CA GLY A 125 -8.95 -4.63 -13.05
C GLY A 125 -8.74 -3.11 -13.01
N HIS A 126 -9.39 -2.47 -12.04
CA HIS A 126 -9.42 -1.01 -11.92
C HIS A 126 -8.01 -0.42 -11.83
N THR A 127 -7.80 0.77 -12.38
CA THR A 127 -6.47 1.42 -12.40
C THR A 127 -5.96 1.73 -10.99
N ASN A 128 -6.87 1.99 -10.06
CA ASN A 128 -6.59 2.00 -8.63
C ASN A 128 -6.61 0.57 -8.09
N SER A 129 -5.46 0.05 -7.67
CA SER A 129 -5.34 -1.32 -7.15
C SER A 129 -6.21 -1.59 -5.92
N ALA A 130 -6.57 -0.55 -5.14
CA ALA A 130 -7.47 -0.70 -3.98
C ALA A 130 -8.95 -0.91 -4.38
N GLU A 131 -9.32 -0.51 -5.60
CA GLU A 131 -10.68 -0.67 -6.14
C GLU A 131 -10.75 -1.83 -7.15
N ALA A 132 -9.63 -2.51 -7.39
CA ALA A 132 -9.59 -3.65 -8.29
C ALA A 132 -10.26 -4.85 -7.60
N ALA A 133 -11.30 -5.39 -8.24
CA ALA A 133 -12.03 -6.53 -7.71
C ALA A 133 -11.10 -7.76 -7.52
N PRO A 134 -11.32 -8.59 -6.48
CA PRO A 134 -10.65 -9.88 -6.34
C PRO A 134 -10.78 -10.73 -7.61
N GLY A 135 -9.73 -11.45 -7.99
CA GLY A 135 -9.70 -12.24 -9.22
C GLY A 135 -9.24 -11.46 -10.47
N THR A 136 -9.04 -10.14 -10.37
CA THR A 136 -8.37 -9.34 -11.42
C THR A 136 -6.86 -9.36 -11.23
N ILE A 137 -6.09 -9.13 -12.30
CA ILE A 137 -4.60 -9.12 -12.23
C ILE A 137 -4.12 -8.08 -11.22
N ARG A 138 -4.73 -6.89 -11.18
CA ARG A 138 -4.35 -5.87 -10.19
C ARG A 138 -4.82 -6.21 -8.79
N GLY A 139 -6.03 -6.75 -8.62
CA GLY A 139 -6.53 -7.17 -7.31
C GLY A 139 -5.67 -8.27 -6.69
N ASP A 140 -5.21 -9.22 -7.50
CA ASP A 140 -4.48 -10.39 -7.00
C ASP A 140 -2.98 -10.14 -6.86
N PHE A 141 -2.38 -9.34 -7.74
CA PHE A 141 -0.92 -9.19 -7.79
C PHE A 141 -0.39 -7.82 -7.42
N SER A 142 -1.22 -6.78 -7.27
CA SER A 142 -0.71 -5.49 -6.80
C SER A 142 -0.44 -5.53 -5.30
N ILE A 143 0.84 -5.65 -4.91
CA ILE A 143 1.27 -5.43 -3.51
C ILE A 143 1.37 -3.92 -3.22
N HIS A 144 1.47 -3.10 -4.27
CA HIS A 144 1.56 -1.67 -4.12
C HIS A 144 0.29 -1.13 -3.47
N ILE A 145 0.47 -0.55 -2.28
CA ILE A 145 -0.21 0.70 -1.98
C ILE A 145 -0.12 1.53 -3.27
N SER A 146 -1.25 1.76 -3.94
CA SER A 146 -1.27 2.49 -5.20
C SER A 146 -0.41 3.75 -5.02
N ARG A 147 0.50 4.04 -5.96
CA ARG A 147 1.20 5.32 -5.97
C ARG A 147 0.20 6.44 -5.68
N ASP A 148 0.59 7.39 -4.86
CA ASP A 148 -0.23 8.50 -4.37
C ASP A 148 -1.14 8.20 -3.17
N LYS A 149 -1.01 7.10 -2.43
CA LYS A 149 -1.66 7.00 -1.09
C LYS A 149 -0.91 7.85 -0.06
N VAL A 150 -1.64 8.34 0.93
CA VAL A 150 -1.10 9.21 1.99
C VAL A 150 -1.25 8.51 3.34
N ALA A 151 -0.12 8.31 4.03
CA ALA A 151 -0.09 7.70 5.35
C ALA A 151 0.22 8.73 6.44
N PHE A 152 -0.68 8.91 7.39
CA PHE A 152 -0.49 9.71 8.60
C PHE A 152 0.07 8.83 9.72
N ILE A 153 1.28 9.13 10.19
CA ILE A 153 2.03 8.27 11.11
C ILE A 153 2.39 9.07 12.37
N THR A 154 1.70 8.80 13.47
CA THR A 154 2.09 9.35 14.77
C THR A 154 3.36 8.65 15.28
N GLY A 155 4.30 9.38 15.85
CA GLY A 155 5.60 8.82 16.23
C GLY A 155 6.53 8.48 15.05
N GLY A 156 6.22 8.94 13.83
CA GLY A 156 7.00 8.68 12.61
C GLY A 156 8.43 9.28 12.58
N GLY A 157 8.82 10.06 13.57
CA GLY A 157 10.14 10.71 13.63
C GLY A 157 11.28 9.84 14.17
N SER A 158 11.00 8.65 14.71
CA SER A 158 12.02 7.76 15.31
C SER A 158 11.59 6.30 15.36
N GLY A 159 12.53 5.40 15.65
CA GLY A 159 12.25 3.99 15.98
C GLY A 159 11.46 3.24 14.90
N ILE A 160 10.43 2.51 15.35
CA ILE A 160 9.54 1.71 14.48
C ILE A 160 8.77 2.62 13.51
N GLY A 161 8.17 3.72 14.01
CA GLY A 161 7.41 4.66 13.18
C GLY A 161 8.22 5.24 12.01
N PHE A 162 9.49 5.58 12.25
CA PHE A 162 10.39 6.03 11.17
C PHE A 162 10.60 4.97 10.08
N ARG A 163 10.82 3.71 10.47
CA ARG A 163 11.03 2.63 9.51
C ARG A 163 9.74 2.27 8.77
N ILE A 164 8.57 2.36 9.43
CA ILE A 164 7.26 2.24 8.76
C ILE A 164 7.14 3.31 7.69
N ALA A 165 7.40 4.58 8.02
CA ALA A 165 7.35 5.68 7.05
C ALA A 165 8.29 5.42 5.86
N GLU A 166 9.53 5.01 6.13
CA GLU A 166 10.51 4.70 5.08
C GLU A 166 10.04 3.58 4.14
N ILE A 167 9.55 2.47 4.68
CA ILE A 167 9.04 1.36 3.87
C ILE A 167 7.81 1.80 3.07
N PHE A 168 6.86 2.52 3.68
CA PHE A 168 5.68 3.00 2.97
C PHE A 168 6.06 3.90 1.79
N MET A 169 7.03 4.81 1.98
CA MET A 169 7.54 5.68 0.92
C MET A 169 8.28 4.89 -0.16
N ARG A 170 9.07 3.87 0.19
CA ARG A 170 9.68 2.96 -0.80
C ARG A 170 8.65 2.21 -1.65
N HIS A 171 7.45 2.01 -1.10
CA HIS A 171 6.31 1.43 -1.82
C HIS A 171 5.42 2.46 -2.53
N GLY A 172 5.79 3.75 -2.53
CA GLY A 172 5.12 4.81 -3.30
C GLY A 172 4.09 5.65 -2.53
N CYS A 173 4.08 5.58 -1.19
CA CYS A 173 3.25 6.45 -0.37
C CYS A 173 3.88 7.83 -0.19
N TYR A 174 3.04 8.85 -0.07
CA TYR A 174 3.41 10.06 0.67
C TYR A 174 3.15 9.84 2.15
N THR A 175 3.93 10.49 3.01
CA THR A 175 3.77 10.34 4.47
C THR A 175 3.60 11.69 5.15
N VAL A 176 2.77 11.71 6.18
CA VAL A 176 2.74 12.75 7.19
C VAL A 176 3.29 12.14 8.47
N ILE A 177 4.39 12.67 8.99
CA ILE A 177 4.95 12.19 10.27
C ILE A 177 4.72 13.23 11.35
N ALA A 178 4.12 12.81 12.46
CA ALA A 178 3.68 13.72 13.51
C ALA A 178 4.22 13.29 14.88
N SER A 179 4.84 14.22 15.61
CA SER A 179 5.26 14.02 17.00
C SER A 179 5.48 15.36 17.70
N ARG A 180 5.65 15.36 19.03
CA ARG A 180 5.85 16.59 19.82
C ARG A 180 7.09 17.41 19.44
N SER A 181 8.13 16.76 18.90
CA SER A 181 9.41 17.42 18.58
C SER A 181 9.48 17.77 17.10
N LEU A 182 9.17 19.02 16.76
CA LEU A 182 9.31 19.52 15.38
C LEU A 182 10.72 19.30 14.81
N PRO A 183 11.84 19.57 15.53
CA PRO A 183 13.17 19.31 15.01
C PRO A 183 13.40 17.84 14.63
N ARG A 184 12.86 16.90 15.42
CA ARG A 184 12.98 15.46 15.17
C ARG A 184 12.25 15.06 13.88
N VAL A 185 10.99 15.47 13.73
CA VAL A 185 10.22 15.12 12.52
C VAL A 185 10.74 15.84 11.28
N SER A 186 11.19 17.09 11.38
CA SER A 186 11.79 17.81 10.24
C SER A 186 13.08 17.16 9.76
N MET A 187 13.93 16.68 10.68
CA MET A 187 15.12 15.91 10.30
C MET A 187 14.75 14.55 9.68
N ALA A 188 13.79 13.84 10.27
CA ALA A 188 13.32 12.56 9.75
C ALA A 188 12.73 12.70 8.34
N ALA A 189 11.87 13.70 8.11
CA ALA A 189 11.24 13.95 6.82
C ALA A 189 12.27 14.21 5.71
N ARG A 190 13.32 15.01 5.99
CA ARG A 190 14.42 15.23 5.04
C ARG A 190 15.15 13.93 4.68
N LYS A 191 15.47 13.10 5.69
CA LYS A 191 16.13 11.80 5.46
C LYS A 191 15.26 10.86 4.63
N LEU A 192 13.98 10.78 4.96
CA LEU A 192 12.99 9.94 4.27
C LEU A 192 12.79 10.37 2.81
N ALA A 193 12.62 11.67 2.58
CA ALA A 193 12.47 12.22 1.24
C ALA A 193 13.73 11.98 0.39
N ALA A 194 14.92 12.23 0.94
CA ALA A 194 16.18 11.98 0.25
C ALA A 194 16.39 10.49 -0.11
N ALA A 195 16.00 9.57 0.77
CA ALA A 195 16.21 8.14 0.58
C ALA A 195 15.21 7.46 -0.39
N THR A 196 14.07 8.10 -0.66
CA THR A 196 12.95 7.46 -1.38
C THR A 196 12.43 8.27 -2.57
N GLY A 197 12.77 9.55 -2.66
CA GLY A 197 12.22 10.47 -3.66
C GLY A 197 10.75 10.84 -3.46
N GLN A 198 10.10 10.37 -2.37
CA GLN A 198 8.71 10.71 -2.07
C GLN A 198 8.59 11.91 -1.12
N ARG A 199 7.41 12.53 -1.12
CA ARG A 199 7.09 13.66 -0.23
C ARG A 199 6.79 13.17 1.20
N CYS A 200 7.36 13.86 2.19
CA CYS A 200 7.08 13.63 3.60
C CYS A 200 6.82 14.97 4.30
N LEU A 201 5.62 15.16 4.88
CA LEU A 201 5.25 16.35 5.65
C LEU A 201 5.54 16.14 7.14
N PRO A 202 6.46 16.90 7.75
CA PRO A 202 6.69 16.87 9.20
C PRO A 202 5.72 17.79 9.94
N LEU A 203 5.06 17.29 11.00
CA LEU A 203 4.15 18.07 11.84
C LEU A 203 4.50 17.95 13.33
N SER A 204 4.38 19.08 14.05
CA SER A 204 4.44 19.08 15.51
C SER A 204 3.07 18.73 16.08
N LEU A 205 2.99 17.65 16.86
CA LEU A 205 1.72 17.15 17.38
C LEU A 205 1.88 16.43 18.73
N ASP A 206 1.09 16.83 19.71
CA ASP A 206 0.80 16.04 20.90
C ASP A 206 -0.57 15.37 20.74
N VAL A 207 -0.59 14.03 20.75
CA VAL A 207 -1.81 13.22 20.59
C VAL A 207 -2.82 13.40 21.74
N ARG A 208 -2.42 14.07 22.82
CA ARG A 208 -3.30 14.43 23.93
C ARG A 208 -4.09 15.72 23.70
N SER A 209 -3.80 16.46 22.62
CA SER A 209 -4.44 17.75 22.32
C SER A 209 -5.33 17.66 21.07
N PRO A 210 -6.67 17.52 21.22
CA PRO A 210 -7.61 17.46 20.09
C PRO A 210 -7.51 18.64 19.12
N LEU A 211 -7.22 19.85 19.62
CA LEU A 211 -7.04 21.04 18.80
C LEU A 211 -5.79 20.92 17.91
N ALA A 212 -4.67 20.45 18.48
CA ALA A 212 -3.44 20.25 17.72
C ALA A 212 -3.60 19.14 16.68
N ILE A 213 -4.32 18.06 17.01
CA ILE A 213 -4.62 16.97 16.07
C ILE A 213 -5.47 17.47 14.91
N THR A 214 -6.53 18.24 15.20
CA THR A 214 -7.38 18.84 14.17
C THR A 214 -6.57 19.70 13.20
N ALA A 215 -5.73 20.60 13.71
CA ALA A 215 -4.89 21.46 12.88
C ALA A 215 -3.88 20.64 12.04
N ALA A 216 -3.28 19.60 12.61
CA ALA A 216 -2.34 18.73 11.91
C ALA A 216 -3.02 17.92 10.77
N VAL A 217 -4.23 17.41 11.01
CA VAL A 217 -5.02 16.70 9.99
C VAL A 217 -5.45 17.66 8.88
N GLU A 218 -5.90 18.86 9.21
CA GLU A 218 -6.26 19.88 8.21
C GLU A 218 -5.06 20.30 7.36
N GLN A 219 -3.89 20.46 7.97
CA GLN A 219 -2.65 20.76 7.23
C GLN A 219 -2.25 19.61 6.30
N ALA A 220 -2.38 18.36 6.75
CA ALA A 220 -2.15 17.18 5.91
C ALA A 220 -3.11 17.11 4.72
N LEU A 221 -4.40 17.37 4.96
CA LEU A 221 -5.43 17.42 3.91
C LEU A 221 -5.18 18.57 2.94
N LYS A 222 -4.71 19.73 3.42
CA LYS A 222 -4.31 20.85 2.54
C LYS A 222 -3.13 20.50 1.64
N GLU A 223 -2.14 19.77 2.16
CA GLU A 223 -0.90 19.43 1.45
C GLU A 223 -1.09 18.31 0.40
N PHE A 224 -1.92 17.31 0.72
CA PHE A 224 -2.06 16.11 -0.10
C PHE A 224 -3.47 15.85 -0.63
N GLY A 225 -4.48 16.60 -0.18
CA GLY A 225 -5.88 16.45 -0.59
C GLY A 225 -6.61 15.24 -0.01
N LYS A 226 -5.90 14.33 0.65
CA LYS A 226 -6.45 13.09 1.21
C LYS A 226 -5.54 12.47 2.25
N ILE A 227 -6.10 11.56 3.04
CA ILE A 227 -5.38 10.63 3.93
C ILE A 227 -6.02 9.27 3.71
N ASP A 228 -5.22 8.23 3.51
CA ASP A 228 -5.73 6.88 3.24
C ASP A 228 -5.42 5.90 4.38
N ILE A 229 -4.29 6.13 5.08
CA ILE A 229 -3.78 5.22 6.11
C ILE A 229 -3.43 6.03 7.36
N LEU A 230 -3.83 5.53 8.52
CA LEU A 230 -3.40 6.00 9.84
C LEU A 230 -2.56 4.92 10.52
N ILE A 231 -1.37 5.26 10.95
CA ILE A 231 -0.54 4.44 11.82
C ILE A 231 -0.43 5.13 13.19
N ASN A 232 -1.06 4.56 14.20
CA ASN A 232 -0.93 5.00 15.59
C ASN A 232 0.31 4.34 16.23
N CYS A 233 1.47 5.01 16.14
CA CYS A 233 2.74 4.51 16.66
C CYS A 233 3.35 5.40 17.77
N ALA A 234 2.75 6.54 18.10
CA ALA A 234 3.14 7.32 19.27
C ALA A 234 2.86 6.54 20.57
N ALA A 235 3.86 6.48 21.46
CA ALA A 235 3.74 5.80 22.74
C ALA A 235 4.71 6.37 23.79
N GLY A 236 4.37 6.21 25.06
CA GLY A 236 5.24 6.47 26.21
C GLY A 236 5.49 5.20 27.02
N ASN A 237 6.75 4.88 27.30
CA ASN A 237 7.07 3.74 28.16
C ASN A 237 8.41 3.89 28.92
N PHE A 238 8.49 3.27 30.10
CA PHE A 238 9.64 3.16 30.99
C PHE A 238 9.41 1.99 31.97
N LEU A 239 10.48 1.45 32.56
CA LEU A 239 10.39 0.38 33.57
C LEU A 239 10.10 0.97 34.95
N CYS A 240 9.08 0.48 35.64
CA CYS A 240 8.76 0.90 37.01
C CYS A 240 7.98 -0.18 37.77
N PRO A 241 8.39 -0.57 39.00
CA PRO A 241 7.56 -1.41 39.87
C PRO A 241 6.21 -0.75 40.15
N ALA A 242 5.13 -1.54 40.14
CA ALA A 242 3.77 -1.03 40.33
C ALA A 242 3.59 -0.30 41.67
N GLY A 243 4.21 -0.80 42.75
CA GLY A 243 4.13 -0.17 44.08
C GLY A 243 4.82 1.20 44.20
N THR A 244 5.70 1.55 43.25
CA THR A 244 6.41 2.85 43.22
C THR A 244 5.94 3.76 42.09
N LEU A 245 5.04 3.27 41.24
CA LEU A 245 4.52 4.03 40.11
C LEU A 245 3.49 5.05 40.61
N SER A 246 3.74 6.33 40.40
CA SER A 246 2.78 7.37 40.79
C SER A 246 1.54 7.34 39.90
N SER A 247 0.39 7.74 40.45
CA SER A 247 -0.87 7.81 39.71
C SER A 247 -0.76 8.70 38.47
N ASN A 248 0.00 9.80 38.55
CA ASN A 248 0.24 10.68 37.40
C ASN A 248 1.09 10.01 36.31
N ALA A 249 2.08 9.20 36.70
CA ALA A 249 2.91 8.47 35.75
C ALA A 249 2.10 7.39 35.01
N PHE A 250 1.27 6.64 35.72
CA PHE A 250 0.32 5.69 35.12
C PHE A 250 -0.65 6.43 34.16
N LYS A 251 -1.30 7.50 34.65
CA LYS A 251 -2.23 8.30 33.86
C LYS A 251 -1.58 8.86 32.58
N THR A 252 -0.35 9.35 32.67
CA THR A 252 0.37 9.90 31.51
C THR A 252 0.54 8.87 30.39
N VAL A 253 0.83 7.60 30.73
CA VAL A 253 0.95 6.53 29.72
C VAL A 253 -0.42 6.22 29.11
N MET A 254 -1.48 6.12 29.92
CA MET A 254 -2.85 5.93 29.43
C MET A 254 -3.30 7.08 28.50
N ASP A 255 -2.97 8.32 28.87
CA ASP A 255 -3.31 9.51 28.09
C ASP A 255 -2.60 9.53 26.72
N ILE A 256 -1.34 9.11 26.66
CA ILE A 256 -0.56 9.07 25.41
C ILE A 256 -1.00 7.90 24.54
N ASP A 257 -1.00 6.68 25.08
CA ASP A 257 -1.14 5.46 24.30
C ASP A 257 -2.61 5.15 23.98
N THR A 258 -3.50 5.24 24.96
CA THR A 258 -4.91 4.87 24.79
C THR A 258 -5.72 6.07 24.31
N LEU A 259 -5.76 7.15 25.11
CA LEU A 259 -6.55 8.32 24.76
C LEU A 259 -6.00 9.01 23.51
N GLY A 260 -4.68 9.10 23.36
CA GLY A 260 -4.05 9.64 22.16
C GLY A 260 -4.40 8.88 20.88
N THR A 261 -4.39 7.55 20.93
CA THR A 261 -4.83 6.69 19.81
C THR A 261 -6.29 6.94 19.46
N PHE A 262 -7.16 7.02 20.46
CA PHE A 262 -8.58 7.34 20.25
C PHE A 262 -8.76 8.71 19.61
N ASN A 263 -8.13 9.76 20.16
CA ASN A 263 -8.26 11.13 19.67
C ASN A 263 -7.88 11.26 18.19
N VAL A 264 -6.72 10.71 17.81
CA VAL A 264 -6.24 10.78 16.42
C VAL A 264 -7.17 10.01 15.48
N SER A 265 -7.59 8.82 15.87
CA SER A 265 -8.52 7.98 15.08
C SER A 265 -9.87 8.68 14.92
N ARG A 266 -10.42 9.23 16.00
CA ARG A 266 -11.72 9.92 16.02
C ARG A 266 -11.72 11.16 15.14
N ILE A 267 -10.67 11.98 15.19
CA ILE A 267 -10.57 13.20 14.40
C ILE A 267 -10.36 12.87 12.91
N LEU A 268 -9.54 11.87 12.57
CA LEU A 268 -9.40 11.43 11.18
C LEU A 268 -10.69 10.83 10.62
N TYR A 269 -11.45 10.10 11.44
CA TYR A 269 -12.80 9.66 11.08
C TYR A 269 -13.69 10.85 10.74
N GLU A 270 -13.75 11.85 11.61
CA GLU A 270 -14.58 13.05 11.47
C GLU A 270 -14.23 13.89 10.24
N LYS A 271 -12.94 14.05 9.97
CA LYS A 271 -12.41 14.96 8.94
C LYS A 271 -12.29 14.32 7.56
N PHE A 272 -12.16 12.99 7.48
CA PHE A 272 -11.93 12.32 6.20
C PHE A 272 -12.51 10.89 6.11
N PHE A 273 -12.14 9.98 7.02
CA PHE A 273 -12.40 8.55 6.79
C PHE A 273 -13.88 8.18 6.78
N ARG A 274 -14.75 8.86 7.55
CA ARG A 274 -16.20 8.58 7.54
C ARG A 274 -16.78 8.61 6.12
N ASP A 275 -16.31 9.55 5.31
CA ASP A 275 -16.89 9.84 4.00
C ASP A 275 -16.09 9.19 2.85
N HIS A 276 -14.87 8.70 3.11
CA HIS A 276 -13.93 8.21 2.08
C HIS A 276 -13.35 6.80 2.34
N GLY A 277 -13.67 6.19 3.48
CA GLY A 277 -13.01 4.98 3.95
C GLY A 277 -11.56 5.23 4.40
N GLY A 278 -10.88 4.16 4.80
CA GLY A 278 -9.49 4.25 5.25
C GLY A 278 -8.97 3.00 5.92
N VAL A 279 -7.69 3.02 6.32
CA VAL A 279 -7.08 1.91 7.06
C VAL A 279 -6.37 2.45 8.29
N ILE A 280 -6.63 1.84 9.44
CA ILE A 280 -5.98 2.15 10.72
C ILE A 280 -5.16 0.94 11.18
N VAL A 281 -3.90 1.18 11.49
CA VAL A 281 -3.02 0.20 12.15
C VAL A 281 -2.54 0.78 13.48
N ASN A 282 -2.92 0.12 14.57
CA ASN A 282 -2.52 0.50 15.92
C ASN A 282 -1.30 -0.31 16.35
N ILE A 283 -0.20 0.35 16.73
CA ILE A 283 0.99 -0.35 17.25
C ILE A 283 0.79 -0.61 18.75
N THR A 284 0.60 -1.88 19.11
CA THR A 284 0.37 -2.36 20.48
C THR A 284 1.57 -3.16 20.99
N ALA A 285 1.35 -4.09 21.92
CA ALA A 285 2.40 -4.94 22.50
C ALA A 285 1.77 -6.14 23.22
N THR A 286 2.55 -7.20 23.44
CA THR A 286 2.12 -8.42 24.14
C THR A 286 2.24 -8.35 25.68
N LEU A 287 2.55 -7.16 26.22
CA LEU A 287 2.84 -6.94 27.65
C LEU A 287 1.65 -7.31 28.58
N GLY A 288 0.43 -7.06 28.13
CA GLY A 288 -0.79 -7.34 28.89
C GLY A 288 -1.11 -8.84 29.00
N THR A 289 -0.68 -9.65 28.02
CA THR A 289 -1.05 -11.07 27.91
C THR A 289 -0.56 -11.91 29.09
N ARG A 290 0.64 -11.61 29.59
CA ARG A 290 1.27 -12.34 30.71
C ARG A 290 1.45 -11.47 31.96
N GLY A 291 0.94 -10.23 31.96
CA GLY A 291 1.17 -9.27 33.03
C GLY A 291 2.66 -8.98 33.23
N GLN A 292 3.34 -8.50 32.20
CA GLN A 292 4.80 -8.31 32.24
C GLN A 292 5.23 -7.44 33.42
N VAL A 293 6.17 -7.94 34.22
CA VAL A 293 6.70 -7.24 35.40
C VAL A 293 7.31 -5.90 35.01
N LEU A 294 7.15 -4.89 35.87
CA LEU A 294 7.58 -3.50 35.69
C LEU A 294 6.83 -2.69 34.61
N GLN A 295 5.76 -3.26 34.02
CA GLN A 295 5.10 -2.71 32.84
C GLN A 295 3.58 -2.55 32.97
N VAL A 296 3.05 -2.40 34.19
CA VAL A 296 1.60 -2.34 34.43
C VAL A 296 0.90 -1.21 33.64
N HIS A 297 1.53 -0.05 33.52
CA HIS A 297 1.03 1.10 32.75
C HIS A 297 0.94 0.79 31.25
N ALA A 298 2.05 0.34 30.65
CA ALA A 298 2.10 0.05 29.22
C ALA A 298 1.24 -1.17 28.83
N GLY A 299 1.25 -2.22 29.66
CA GLY A 299 0.41 -3.41 29.46
C GLY A 299 -1.08 -3.08 29.47
N SER A 300 -1.53 -2.29 30.45
CA SER A 300 -2.92 -1.84 30.54
C SER A 300 -3.30 -0.96 29.34
N ALA A 301 -2.44 0.01 28.99
CA ALA A 301 -2.71 0.93 27.89
C ALA A 301 -2.81 0.21 26.53
N LYS A 302 -1.90 -0.73 26.25
CA LYS A 302 -1.90 -1.48 24.98
C LYS A 302 -3.05 -2.48 24.89
N ALA A 303 -3.42 -3.13 25.99
CA ALA A 303 -4.61 -3.99 26.02
C ALA A 303 -5.89 -3.20 25.73
N ALA A 304 -6.00 -1.97 26.25
CA ALA A 304 -7.11 -1.08 25.94
C ALA A 304 -7.14 -0.68 24.45
N VAL A 305 -5.98 -0.46 23.83
CA VAL A 305 -5.89 -0.19 22.38
C VAL A 305 -6.29 -1.43 21.57
N ASP A 306 -5.95 -2.65 21.99
CA ASP A 306 -6.41 -3.87 21.30
C ASP A 306 -7.93 -4.05 21.40
N ALA A 307 -8.54 -3.70 22.54
CA ALA A 307 -10.00 -3.64 22.65
C ALA A 307 -10.59 -2.57 21.72
N MET A 308 -10.03 -1.36 21.72
CA MET A 308 -10.44 -0.27 20.85
C MET A 308 -10.38 -0.65 19.37
N THR A 309 -9.34 -1.36 18.94
CA THR A 309 -9.22 -1.91 17.57
C THR A 309 -10.47 -2.70 17.18
N ARG A 310 -10.97 -3.59 18.05
CA ARG A 310 -12.17 -4.39 17.78
C ARG A 310 -13.43 -3.54 17.74
N HIS A 311 -13.60 -2.62 18.69
CA HIS A 311 -14.76 -1.71 18.72
C HIS A 311 -14.84 -0.87 17.45
N LEU A 312 -13.75 -0.19 17.08
CA LEU A 312 -13.70 0.66 15.90
C LEU A 312 -13.86 -0.15 14.61
N ALA A 313 -13.34 -1.38 14.53
CA ALA A 313 -13.56 -2.24 13.38
C ALA A 313 -15.04 -2.58 13.14
N VAL A 314 -15.79 -2.84 14.22
CA VAL A 314 -17.23 -3.12 14.14
C VAL A 314 -18.01 -1.87 13.79
N GLU A 315 -17.74 -0.76 14.48
CA GLU A 315 -18.49 0.49 14.29
C GLU A 315 -18.20 1.17 12.95
N TRP A 316 -16.95 1.13 12.49
CA TRP A 316 -16.49 1.89 11.31
C TRP A 316 -16.36 1.03 10.03
N GLY A 317 -16.53 -0.29 10.15
CA GLY A 317 -16.54 -1.21 9.02
C GLY A 317 -17.55 -0.82 7.91
N PRO A 318 -18.79 -0.41 8.23
CA PRO A 318 -19.77 0.03 7.22
C PRO A 318 -19.31 1.25 6.39
N GLN A 319 -18.40 2.08 6.90
CA GLN A 319 -17.81 3.22 6.18
C GLN A 319 -16.56 2.81 5.37
N ASN A 320 -16.34 1.51 5.15
CA ASN A 320 -15.16 0.98 4.47
C ASN A 320 -13.85 1.33 5.19
N ILE A 321 -13.87 1.30 6.53
CA ILE A 321 -12.69 1.53 7.37
C ILE A 321 -12.26 0.21 7.99
N ARG A 322 -11.00 -0.18 7.75
CA ARG A 322 -10.38 -1.33 8.42
C ARG A 322 -9.54 -0.87 9.59
N VAL A 323 -9.64 -1.56 10.73
CA VAL A 323 -8.87 -1.25 11.94
C VAL A 323 -8.21 -2.52 12.45
N ASN A 324 -6.89 -2.55 12.56
CA ASN A 324 -6.15 -3.70 13.09
C ASN A 324 -5.06 -3.26 14.05
N SER A 325 -4.68 -4.15 14.97
CA SER A 325 -3.50 -3.98 15.83
C SER A 325 -2.31 -4.78 15.27
N LEU A 326 -1.12 -4.23 15.45
CA LEU A 326 0.16 -4.90 15.25
C LEU A 326 0.91 -4.86 16.58
N ALA A 327 1.22 -6.01 17.15
CA ALA A 327 1.89 -6.15 18.44
C ALA A 327 3.34 -6.67 18.25
N PRO A 328 4.35 -5.77 18.24
CA PRO A 328 5.75 -6.16 18.14
C PRO A 328 6.30 -6.76 19.43
N GLY A 329 7.29 -7.65 19.30
CA GLY A 329 8.12 -8.11 20.41
C GLY A 329 9.33 -7.21 20.69
N LEU A 330 10.45 -7.81 21.06
CA LEU A 330 11.70 -7.09 21.33
C LEU A 330 12.40 -6.69 20.02
N ILE A 331 12.33 -5.40 19.68
CA ILE A 331 12.86 -4.86 18.42
C ILE A 331 14.16 -4.08 18.61
N SER A 332 15.23 -4.58 17.99
CA SER A 332 16.57 -3.98 17.98
C SER A 332 16.60 -2.54 17.42
N GLY A 333 17.54 -1.73 17.93
CA GLY A 333 17.78 -0.37 17.43
C GLY A 333 16.60 0.59 17.61
N THR A 334 15.81 0.41 18.66
CA THR A 334 14.68 1.26 19.04
C THR A 334 14.91 1.92 20.40
N GLU A 335 14.34 3.10 20.61
CA GLU A 335 14.34 3.78 21.92
C GLU A 335 13.64 2.91 22.99
N GLY A 336 12.58 2.20 22.61
CA GLY A 336 11.89 1.24 23.48
C GLY A 336 12.83 0.15 23.96
N PHE A 337 13.59 -0.49 23.06
CA PHE A 337 14.57 -1.50 23.44
C PHE A 337 15.68 -0.95 24.35
N GLN A 338 16.20 0.25 24.06
CA GLN A 338 17.22 0.88 24.91
C GLN A 338 16.72 1.18 26.33
N ARG A 339 15.44 1.53 26.48
CA ARG A 339 14.83 1.83 27.79
C ARG A 339 14.35 0.59 28.55
N LEU A 340 13.96 -0.47 27.85
CA LEU A 340 13.23 -1.60 28.42
C LEU A 340 14.04 -2.90 28.44
N GLY A 341 15.18 -2.95 27.75
CA GLY A 341 16.00 -4.16 27.62
C GLY A 341 16.66 -4.64 28.92
N GLY A 342 16.77 -3.77 29.94
CA GLY A 342 17.42 -4.10 31.20
C GLY A 342 18.94 -4.33 31.05
N LEU A 343 19.55 -5.00 32.04
CA LEU A 343 20.96 -5.39 32.00
C LEU A 343 21.21 -6.38 30.86
N GLN A 344 22.28 -6.13 30.09
CA GLN A 344 22.61 -6.83 28.84
C GLN A 344 22.72 -8.37 29.01
N ALA A 345 23.14 -8.84 30.19
CA ALA A 345 23.19 -10.27 30.54
C ALA A 345 21.79 -10.93 30.62
N GLY A 346 20.81 -10.26 31.24
CA GLY A 346 19.43 -10.76 31.34
C GLY A 346 18.69 -10.72 30.00
N LEU A 347 19.08 -9.79 29.12
CA LEU A 347 18.55 -9.72 27.78
C LEU A 347 19.04 -10.89 26.90
N ASN A 348 20.33 -11.24 26.95
CA ASN A 348 20.87 -12.38 26.21
C ASN A 348 20.20 -13.70 26.62
N ALA A 349 19.96 -13.90 27.92
CA ALA A 349 19.25 -15.09 28.39
C ALA A 349 17.81 -15.17 27.86
N LYS A 350 17.07 -14.05 27.87
CA LYS A 350 15.71 -13.98 27.30
C LYS A 350 15.68 -14.24 25.79
N VAL A 351 16.62 -13.64 25.05
CA VAL A 351 16.72 -13.85 23.60
C VAL A 351 17.07 -15.30 23.28
N LEU A 352 18.00 -15.91 24.01
CA LEU A 352 18.36 -17.32 23.81
C LEU A 352 17.22 -18.29 24.16
N ALA A 353 16.31 -17.88 25.05
CA ALA A 353 15.13 -18.64 25.43
C ALA A 353 13.93 -18.46 24.49
N SER A 354 13.91 -17.45 23.61
CA SER A 354 12.82 -17.27 22.65
C SER A 354 12.91 -18.29 21.49
N PRO A 355 11.78 -18.71 20.88
CA PRO A 355 11.78 -19.67 19.78
C PRO A 355 12.67 -19.28 18.60
N LEU A 356 12.69 -18.00 18.21
CA LEU A 356 13.50 -17.54 17.07
C LEU A 356 14.94 -17.16 17.45
N LYS A 357 15.30 -17.18 18.75
CA LYS A 357 16.64 -16.96 19.28
C LYS A 357 17.33 -15.66 18.84
N ARG A 358 16.54 -14.65 18.47
CA ARG A 358 17.02 -13.34 18.03
C ARG A 358 16.02 -12.26 18.35
N LEU A 359 16.52 -11.02 18.35
CA LEU A 359 15.66 -9.84 18.35
C LEU A 359 15.00 -9.67 16.97
N GLY A 360 13.80 -9.11 16.97
CA GLY A 360 13.21 -8.57 15.77
C GLY A 360 13.95 -7.31 15.33
N ASN A 361 13.76 -6.90 14.08
CA ASN A 361 14.24 -5.63 13.57
C ASN A 361 13.08 -4.75 13.07
N LYS A 362 13.36 -3.45 12.95
CA LYS A 362 12.34 -2.45 12.57
C LYS A 362 11.72 -2.72 11.19
N THR A 363 12.46 -3.34 10.28
CA THR A 363 12.00 -3.63 8.91
C THR A 363 10.96 -4.74 8.89
N GLU A 364 11.12 -5.77 9.72
CA GLU A 364 10.13 -6.86 9.86
C GLU A 364 8.77 -6.34 10.35
N ILE A 365 8.80 -5.41 11.32
CA ILE A 365 7.59 -4.75 11.80
C ILE A 365 6.99 -3.84 10.73
N ALA A 366 7.82 -3.12 9.98
CA ALA A 366 7.34 -2.28 8.89
C ALA A 366 6.71 -3.09 7.74
N HIS A 367 7.21 -4.29 7.43
CA HIS A 367 6.57 -5.19 6.47
C HIS A 367 5.19 -5.65 6.95
N SER A 368 5.06 -5.97 8.24
CA SER A 368 3.79 -6.39 8.82
C SER A 368 2.78 -5.24 8.85
N ALA A 369 3.23 -4.02 9.16
CA ALA A 369 2.41 -2.81 9.08
C ALA A 369 1.98 -2.52 7.62
N LEU A 370 2.89 -2.71 6.66
CA LEU A 370 2.59 -2.55 5.23
C LEU A 370 1.53 -3.54 4.77
N PHE A 371 1.66 -4.82 5.16
CA PHE A 371 0.67 -5.85 4.86
C PHE A 371 -0.72 -5.44 5.35
N LEU A 372 -0.87 -5.12 6.65
CA LEU A 372 -2.15 -4.71 7.24
C LEU A 372 -2.73 -3.44 6.60
N ALA A 373 -1.86 -2.50 6.20
CA ALA A 373 -2.25 -1.25 5.53
C ALA A 373 -2.63 -1.42 4.05
N SER A 374 -2.20 -2.52 3.41
CA SER A 374 -2.36 -2.76 1.97
C SER A 374 -3.68 -3.49 1.62
N PRO A 375 -4.07 -3.51 0.33
CA PRO A 375 -5.18 -4.33 -0.16
C PRO A 375 -5.02 -5.85 0.06
N LEU A 376 -3.81 -6.34 0.33
CA LEU A 376 -3.58 -7.77 0.65
C LEU A 376 -4.32 -8.19 1.94
N ALA A 377 -4.58 -7.23 2.82
CA ALA A 377 -5.34 -7.41 4.04
C ALA A 377 -6.79 -6.89 3.91
N SER A 378 -7.34 -6.83 2.69
CA SER A 378 -8.67 -6.26 2.40
C SER A 378 -9.81 -6.87 3.20
N TYR A 379 -9.69 -8.14 3.63
CA TYR A 379 -10.66 -8.82 4.47
C TYR A 379 -10.22 -8.98 5.94
N MET A 380 -9.14 -8.30 6.36
CA MET A 380 -8.69 -8.26 7.75
C MET A 380 -9.08 -6.94 8.42
N THR A 381 -9.97 -7.03 9.41
CA THR A 381 -10.36 -5.94 10.30
C THR A 381 -10.71 -6.51 11.68
N GLY A 382 -10.47 -5.75 12.75
CA GLY A 382 -10.66 -6.17 14.13
C GLY A 382 -9.60 -7.16 14.65
N ALA A 383 -8.55 -7.44 13.88
CA ALA A 383 -7.53 -8.42 14.22
C ALA A 383 -6.37 -7.82 15.02
N VAL A 384 -5.68 -8.68 15.78
CA VAL A 384 -4.38 -8.39 16.41
C VAL A 384 -3.35 -9.31 15.78
N LEU A 385 -2.40 -8.75 15.03
CA LEU A 385 -1.28 -9.50 14.47
C LEU A 385 -0.08 -9.38 15.42
N VAL A 386 0.33 -10.49 16.02
CA VAL A 386 1.52 -10.56 16.88
C VAL A 386 2.75 -10.85 16.04
N VAL A 387 3.81 -10.06 16.22
CA VAL A 387 5.09 -10.18 15.50
C VAL A 387 6.23 -10.00 16.49
N ASP A 388 6.44 -11.01 17.33
CA ASP A 388 7.38 -10.99 18.45
C ASP A 388 8.47 -12.07 18.39
N GLY A 389 8.22 -13.18 17.68
CA GLY A 389 9.17 -14.29 17.61
C GLY A 389 9.33 -15.04 18.93
N GLU A 390 8.33 -14.92 19.81
CA GLU A 390 8.23 -15.55 21.14
C GLU A 390 7.26 -16.73 21.19
#